data_AF-A0A642ULD5-F1
#
_entry.id   AF-A0A642ULD5-F1
#
_cell.length_a   1.000
_cell.length_b   1.000
_cell.length_c   1.000
_cell.angle_alpha   90.00
_cell.angle_beta   90.00
_cell.angle_gamma   90.00
#
_symmetry.space_group_name_H-M   'P 1'
#
loop_
_entity.id
_entity.type
_entity.pdbx_description
1 polymer ?
#
loop_
_entity_poly.entity_id
_entity_poly.type
_entity_poly.pdbx_seq_one_letter_code
_entity_poly.pdbx_strand_id
1 'polypeptide(L)'
;MADVSVYVTSALTSSERRISPQWELGYLKQRLELITGVAAEDQQLQYFPEEDSQEHQTWIGDDSTTLAHFDIRPYSRIHVVDTNPDSEAAQLNEAATNVDNPSYEMTDEEYARRGDTVLEWKKKHQLGRFDPKFDEETARRNEENVAKASTMKAGDRCRVINIEGERRGTIRYVGRIEILDEGKSMWVGIEFDEPVGKNDGSIGGTRVFQTRPKHGGFVRPSVVEVGDFPELDPFADSDEEL
;
A
#
# COMPACT_ATOMS: atom_id res chain seq x y z
N MET A 1 -12.57 -37.79 -3.97
CA MET A 1 -11.77 -36.81 -3.19
C MET A 1 -12.34 -35.43 -3.44
N ALA A 2 -12.35 -34.55 -2.44
CA ALA A 2 -12.82 -33.18 -2.61
C ALA A 2 -11.81 -32.37 -3.46
N ASP A 3 -12.30 -31.34 -4.13
CA ASP A 3 -11.44 -30.40 -4.86
C ASP A 3 -10.62 -29.57 -3.87
N VAL A 4 -9.36 -29.31 -4.24
CA VAL A 4 -8.36 -28.61 -3.43
C VAL A 4 -8.16 -27.20 -4.00
N SER A 5 -8.19 -26.19 -3.14
CA SER A 5 -7.80 -24.81 -3.51
C SER A 5 -6.28 -24.72 -3.58
N VAL A 6 -5.76 -24.12 -4.65
CA VAL A 6 -4.32 -23.88 -4.89
C VAL A 6 -4.11 -22.51 -5.51
N TYR A 7 -2.94 -21.92 -5.31
CA TYR A 7 -2.51 -20.72 -6.01
C TYR A 7 -1.81 -21.10 -7.31
N VAL A 8 -2.30 -20.60 -8.43
CA VAL A 8 -1.69 -20.79 -9.74
C VAL A 8 -0.97 -19.51 -10.13
N THR A 9 0.33 -19.60 -10.38
CA THR A 9 1.14 -18.46 -10.78
C THR A 9 1.87 -18.72 -12.10
N SER A 10 2.14 -17.67 -12.87
CA SER A 10 3.04 -17.65 -14.02
C SER A 10 3.83 -16.35 -14.01
N ALA A 11 4.65 -16.09 -15.04
CA ALA A 11 5.37 -14.82 -15.16
C ALA A 11 4.43 -13.60 -15.18
N LEU A 12 3.24 -13.73 -15.78
CA LEU A 12 2.30 -12.62 -16.01
C LEU A 12 1.03 -12.68 -15.17
N THR A 13 0.73 -13.82 -14.55
CA THR A 13 -0.58 -14.04 -13.91
C THR A 13 -0.44 -14.67 -12.52
N SER A 14 -1.37 -14.35 -11.63
CA SER A 14 -1.52 -14.99 -10.33
C SER A 14 -3.01 -15.11 -10.00
N SER A 15 -3.48 -16.31 -9.68
CA SER A 15 -4.89 -16.55 -9.35
C SER A 15 -5.09 -17.77 -8.45
N GLU A 16 -6.07 -17.70 -7.56
CA GLU A 16 -6.53 -18.88 -6.80
C GLU A 16 -7.46 -19.75 -7.66
N ARG A 17 -7.26 -21.07 -7.64
CA ARG A 17 -8.03 -22.05 -8.41
C ARG A 17 -8.37 -23.28 -7.59
N ARG A 18 -9.47 -23.93 -7.95
CA ARG A 18 -9.85 -25.23 -7.41
C ARG A 18 -9.51 -26.32 -8.42
N ILE A 19 -8.76 -27.31 -7.99
CA ILE A 19 -8.37 -28.45 -8.81
C ILE A 19 -8.82 -29.76 -8.18
N SER A 20 -9.20 -30.72 -9.02
CA SER A 20 -9.61 -32.04 -8.54
C SER A 20 -8.42 -32.99 -8.57
N PRO A 21 -8.10 -33.70 -7.46
CA PRO A 21 -7.06 -34.74 -7.48
C PRO A 21 -7.34 -35.88 -8.48
N GLN A 22 -8.58 -35.98 -8.98
CA GLN A 22 -8.99 -36.97 -9.98
C GLN A 22 -8.62 -36.57 -11.41
N TRP A 23 -8.20 -35.32 -11.64
CA TRP A 23 -7.80 -34.89 -12.97
C TRP A 23 -6.49 -35.54 -13.38
N GLU A 24 -6.33 -35.72 -14.68
CA GLU A 24 -5.08 -36.09 -15.30
C GLU A 24 -4.22 -34.84 -15.54
N LEU A 25 -2.89 -35.02 -15.57
CA LEU A 25 -1.94 -33.93 -15.73
C LEU A 25 -2.17 -33.17 -17.04
N GLY A 26 -2.49 -33.86 -18.13
CA GLY A 26 -2.82 -33.24 -19.42
C GLY A 26 -4.07 -32.36 -19.35
N TYR A 27 -5.10 -32.80 -18.63
CA TYR A 27 -6.30 -31.99 -18.39
C TYR A 27 -5.99 -30.74 -17.57
N LEU A 28 -5.15 -30.86 -16.53
CA LEU A 28 -4.71 -29.71 -15.76
C LEU A 28 -3.98 -28.69 -16.65
N LYS A 29 -3.02 -29.13 -17.47
CA LYS A 29 -2.26 -28.26 -18.37
C LYS A 29 -3.16 -27.49 -19.34
N GLN A 30 -4.14 -28.15 -19.95
CA GLN A 30 -5.14 -27.50 -20.82
C GLN A 30 -5.96 -26.44 -20.07
N ARG A 31 -6.31 -26.69 -18.80
CA ARG A 31 -7.03 -25.72 -17.96
C ARG A 31 -6.16 -24.54 -17.58
N LEU A 32 -4.87 -24.78 -17.33
CA LEU A 32 -3.89 -23.74 -17.01
C LEU A 32 -3.60 -22.84 -18.19
N GLU A 33 -3.61 -23.35 -19.42
CA GLU A 33 -3.42 -22.55 -20.65
C GLU A 33 -4.43 -21.41 -20.75
N LEU A 34 -5.69 -21.66 -20.44
CA LEU A 34 -6.75 -20.64 -20.43
C LEU A 34 -6.55 -19.55 -19.35
N ILE A 35 -5.67 -19.80 -18.37
CA ILE A 35 -5.39 -18.91 -17.25
C ILE A 35 -4.08 -18.16 -17.47
N THR A 36 -3.04 -18.87 -17.85
CA THR A 36 -1.66 -18.36 -17.94
C THR A 36 -1.28 -17.91 -19.36
N GLY A 37 -2.00 -18.37 -20.38
CA GLY A 37 -1.68 -18.15 -21.78
C GLY A 37 -0.55 -19.03 -22.34
N VAL A 38 0.01 -19.94 -21.53
CA VAL A 38 1.10 -20.84 -21.95
C VAL A 38 0.51 -22.13 -22.50
N ALA A 39 0.87 -22.53 -23.72
CA ALA A 39 0.39 -23.75 -24.36
C ALA A 39 0.70 -24.99 -23.52
N ALA A 40 -0.23 -25.96 -23.44
CA ALA A 40 -0.07 -27.15 -22.59
C ALA A 40 1.24 -27.94 -22.84
N GLU A 41 1.76 -27.93 -24.07
CA GLU A 41 3.02 -28.58 -24.45
C GLU A 41 4.27 -27.83 -23.96
N ASP A 42 4.17 -26.51 -23.78
CA ASP A 42 5.25 -25.63 -23.34
C ASP A 42 5.21 -25.38 -21.82
N GLN A 43 4.30 -26.04 -21.09
CA GLN A 43 4.17 -25.90 -19.63
C GLN A 43 5.08 -26.88 -18.88
N GLN A 44 6.00 -26.31 -18.09
CA GLN A 44 6.64 -27.00 -16.98
C GLN A 44 6.00 -26.58 -15.65
N LEU A 45 5.45 -27.55 -14.91
CA LEU A 45 4.77 -27.28 -13.64
C LEU A 45 5.73 -27.47 -12.46
N GLN A 46 5.87 -26.44 -11.64
CA GLN A 46 6.63 -26.47 -10.39
C GLN A 46 5.67 -26.35 -9.21
N TYR A 47 5.77 -27.26 -8.26
CA TYR A 47 4.93 -27.31 -7.08
C TYR A 47 5.67 -26.83 -5.84
N PHE A 48 5.05 -25.91 -5.13
CA PHE A 48 5.49 -25.33 -3.88
C PHE A 48 4.50 -25.72 -2.78
N PRO A 49 4.94 -26.39 -1.71
CA PRO A 49 4.06 -26.83 -0.63
C PRO A 49 3.32 -25.71 0.12
N GLU A 50 3.88 -24.50 0.11
CA GLU A 50 3.34 -23.28 0.70
C GLU A 50 3.43 -22.14 -0.32
N GLU A 51 2.54 -21.14 -0.22
CA GLU A 51 2.45 -20.02 -1.18
C GLU A 51 3.76 -19.24 -1.33
N ASP A 52 4.44 -18.96 -0.20
CA ASP A 52 5.66 -18.17 -0.13
C ASP A 52 6.95 -19.01 -0.13
N SER A 53 6.84 -20.34 -0.27
CA SER A 53 8.02 -21.22 -0.29
C SER A 53 8.91 -20.91 -1.49
N GLN A 54 10.23 -21.00 -1.28
CA GLN A 54 11.22 -21.00 -2.37
C GLN A 54 11.59 -22.42 -2.81
N GLU A 55 11.40 -23.40 -1.93
CA GLU A 55 11.62 -24.81 -2.26
C GLU A 55 10.43 -25.33 -3.07
N HIS A 56 10.76 -25.95 -4.22
CA HIS A 56 9.78 -26.55 -5.12
C HIS A 56 10.22 -27.89 -5.65
N GLN A 57 9.24 -28.63 -6.16
CA GLN A 57 9.43 -29.85 -6.91
C GLN A 57 8.85 -29.66 -8.31
N THR A 58 9.64 -29.96 -9.34
CA THR A 58 9.11 -30.01 -10.71
C THR A 58 8.31 -31.29 -10.90
N TRP A 59 7.06 -31.16 -11.32
CA TRP A 59 6.24 -32.32 -11.64
C TRP A 59 6.70 -32.96 -12.93
N ILE A 60 6.99 -34.26 -12.85
CA ILE A 60 7.37 -35.10 -13.99
C ILE A 60 6.33 -36.19 -14.11
N GLY A 61 5.65 -36.26 -15.24
CA GLY A 61 4.60 -37.24 -15.51
C GLY A 61 4.15 -37.16 -16.96
N ASP A 62 3.52 -38.24 -17.43
CA ASP A 62 2.80 -38.22 -18.70
C ASP A 62 1.43 -37.54 -18.53
N ASP A 63 0.79 -37.20 -19.65
CA ASP A 63 -0.50 -36.53 -19.64
C ASP A 63 -1.61 -37.36 -18.96
N SER A 64 -1.44 -38.68 -18.88
CA SER A 64 -2.36 -39.62 -18.21
C SER A 64 -2.13 -39.74 -16.70
N THR A 65 -1.08 -39.12 -16.15
CA THR A 65 -0.76 -39.22 -14.73
C THR A 65 -1.81 -38.47 -13.90
N THR A 66 -2.46 -39.15 -12.96
CA THR A 66 -3.48 -38.51 -12.10
C THR A 66 -2.87 -37.59 -11.06
N LEU A 67 -3.49 -36.44 -10.81
CA LEU A 67 -3.01 -35.44 -9.85
C LEU A 67 -2.94 -35.96 -8.40
N ALA A 68 -3.71 -36.98 -8.05
CA ALA A 68 -3.63 -37.65 -6.74
C ALA A 68 -2.24 -38.20 -6.42
N HIS A 69 -1.39 -38.44 -7.44
CA HIS A 69 -0.01 -38.88 -7.25
C HIS A 69 0.88 -37.81 -6.59
N PHE A 70 0.55 -36.53 -6.74
CA PHE A 70 1.41 -35.41 -6.33
C PHE A 70 1.11 -34.86 -4.91
N ASP A 71 0.24 -35.52 -4.14
CA ASP A 71 -0.12 -35.16 -2.75
C ASP A 71 -0.34 -33.63 -2.55
N ILE A 72 -1.23 -33.07 -3.36
CA ILE A 72 -1.45 -31.63 -3.43
C ILE A 72 -2.11 -31.13 -2.14
N ARG A 73 -1.45 -30.20 -1.45
CA ARG A 73 -1.95 -29.60 -0.22
C ARG A 73 -2.89 -28.42 -0.52
N PRO A 74 -3.91 -28.16 0.32
CA PRO A 74 -4.68 -26.93 0.25
C PRO A 74 -3.78 -25.69 0.39
N TYR A 75 -4.04 -24.67 -0.42
CA TYR A 75 -3.32 -23.39 -0.45
C TYR A 75 -1.83 -23.52 -0.81
N SER A 76 -1.44 -24.65 -1.41
CA SER A 76 -0.15 -24.81 -2.08
C SER A 76 -0.11 -23.98 -3.37
N ARG A 77 1.10 -23.75 -3.90
CA ARG A 77 1.31 -22.99 -5.14
C ARG A 77 1.81 -23.89 -6.27
N ILE A 78 1.15 -23.81 -7.42
CA ILE A 78 1.57 -24.42 -8.69
C ILE A 78 2.02 -23.28 -9.60
N HIS A 79 3.31 -23.23 -9.88
CA HIS A 79 3.90 -22.27 -10.80
C HIS A 79 4.06 -22.88 -12.19
N VAL A 80 3.57 -22.17 -13.21
CA VAL A 80 3.69 -22.54 -14.61
C VAL A 80 4.87 -21.79 -15.20
N VAL A 81 5.90 -22.56 -15.57
CA VAL A 81 7.07 -22.07 -16.30
C VAL A 81 6.87 -22.35 -17.78
N ASP A 82 6.99 -21.30 -18.59
CA ASP A 82 6.99 -21.40 -20.04
C ASP A 82 8.37 -21.83 -20.53
N THR A 83 8.43 -22.95 -21.25
CA THR A 83 9.67 -23.47 -21.83
C THR A 83 9.95 -22.95 -23.24
N ASN A 84 8.99 -22.28 -23.86
CA ASN A 84 9.09 -21.76 -25.22
C ASN A 84 9.39 -20.25 -25.20
N PRO A 85 10.62 -19.84 -25.57
CA PRO A 85 11.00 -18.42 -25.55
C PRO A 85 10.28 -17.59 -26.63
N ASP A 86 9.74 -18.23 -27.67
CA ASP A 86 9.07 -17.56 -28.78
C ASP A 86 7.54 -17.44 -28.57
N SER A 87 7.01 -17.90 -27.43
CA SER A 87 5.59 -17.86 -27.12
C SER A 87 5.05 -16.42 -26.99
N GLU A 88 3.74 -16.23 -27.24
CA GLU A 88 3.09 -14.93 -27.02
C GLU A 88 3.22 -14.48 -25.55
N ALA A 89 3.14 -15.41 -24.61
CA ALA A 89 3.29 -15.13 -23.18
C ALA A 89 4.70 -14.66 -22.83
N ALA A 90 5.75 -15.25 -23.43
CA ALA A 90 7.13 -14.83 -23.25
C ALA A 90 7.36 -13.42 -23.81
N GLN A 91 6.86 -13.14 -25.01
CA GLN A 91 6.96 -11.80 -25.63
C GLN A 91 6.25 -10.72 -24.82
N LEU A 92 5.05 -11.03 -24.29
CA LEU A 92 4.32 -10.10 -23.42
C LEU A 92 5.05 -9.87 -22.09
N ASN A 93 5.66 -10.90 -21.53
CA ASN A 93 6.47 -10.78 -20.31
C ASN A 93 7.72 -9.94 -20.55
N GLU A 94 8.41 -10.12 -21.67
CA GLU A 94 9.53 -9.27 -22.07
C GLU A 94 9.06 -7.82 -22.23
N ALA A 95 7.96 -7.57 -22.95
CA ALA A 95 7.42 -6.22 -23.12
C ALA A 95 7.01 -5.56 -21.80
N ALA A 96 6.48 -6.33 -20.84
CA ALA A 96 6.07 -5.83 -19.52
C ALA A 96 7.26 -5.57 -18.56
N THR A 97 8.36 -6.31 -18.73
CA THR A 97 9.57 -6.17 -17.89
C THR A 97 10.62 -5.26 -18.51
N ASN A 98 10.49 -4.94 -19.80
CA ASN A 98 11.38 -4.03 -20.49
C ASN A 98 11.21 -2.59 -19.96
N VAL A 99 12.17 -2.17 -19.15
CA VAL A 99 12.25 -0.82 -18.55
C VAL A 99 12.35 0.27 -19.63
N ASP A 100 12.85 -0.06 -20.83
CA ASP A 100 12.99 0.87 -21.94
C ASP A 100 11.70 1.04 -22.77
N ASN A 101 10.65 0.26 -22.47
CA ASN A 101 9.31 0.44 -23.03
C ASN A 101 8.41 1.09 -21.97
N PRO A 102 8.42 2.42 -21.82
CA PRO A 102 7.62 3.09 -20.81
C PRO A 102 6.14 2.77 -21.04
N SER A 103 5.45 2.43 -19.95
CA SER A 103 3.99 2.37 -19.94
C SER A 103 3.43 3.65 -20.56
N TYR A 104 2.31 3.56 -21.26
CA TYR A 104 1.70 4.75 -21.86
C TYR A 104 1.36 5.78 -20.77
N GLU A 105 2.04 6.93 -20.82
CA GLU A 105 1.76 8.09 -19.99
C GLU A 105 0.92 9.10 -20.79
N MET A 106 -0.26 9.41 -20.26
CA MET A 106 -1.11 10.46 -20.82
C MET A 106 -0.67 11.82 -20.28
N THR A 107 -0.54 12.82 -21.16
CA THR A 107 -0.28 14.18 -20.69
C THR A 107 -1.47 14.73 -19.91
N ASP A 108 -1.21 15.60 -18.93
CA ASP A 108 -2.27 16.25 -18.15
C ASP A 108 -3.28 16.99 -19.03
N GLU A 109 -2.81 17.56 -20.15
CA GLU A 109 -3.65 18.26 -21.13
C GLU A 109 -4.59 17.32 -21.88
N GLU A 110 -4.10 16.17 -22.32
CA GLU A 110 -4.92 15.15 -22.98
C GLU A 110 -5.94 14.54 -22.01
N TYR A 111 -5.51 14.26 -20.78
CA TYR A 111 -6.38 13.76 -19.72
C TYR A 111 -7.51 14.76 -19.42
N ALA A 112 -7.19 16.06 -19.38
CA ALA A 112 -8.17 17.11 -19.14
C ALA A 112 -9.20 17.30 -20.26
N ARG A 113 -8.89 16.90 -21.50
CA ARG A 113 -9.83 16.98 -22.64
C ARG A 113 -10.82 15.82 -22.69
N ARG A 114 -10.55 14.71 -21.98
CA ARG A 114 -11.39 13.52 -21.98
C ARG A 114 -12.57 13.65 -21.02
N GLY A 115 -13.78 13.47 -21.56
CA GLY A 115 -15.06 13.60 -20.85
C GLY A 115 -15.39 12.44 -19.91
N ASP A 116 -14.73 11.29 -20.07
CA ASP A 116 -14.93 10.04 -19.36
C ASP A 116 -13.86 9.80 -18.28
N THR A 117 -13.29 10.88 -17.75
CA THR A 117 -12.23 10.80 -16.74
C THR A 117 -12.73 11.04 -15.32
N VAL A 118 -11.96 10.55 -14.35
CA VAL A 118 -12.17 10.86 -12.93
C VAL A 118 -12.08 12.37 -12.69
N LEU A 119 -11.29 13.10 -13.47
CA LEU A 119 -11.19 14.57 -13.38
C LEU A 119 -12.52 15.24 -13.72
N GLU A 120 -13.11 14.92 -14.87
CA GLU A 120 -14.40 15.48 -15.28
C GLU A 120 -15.53 15.04 -14.35
N TRP A 121 -15.51 13.80 -13.87
CA TRP A 121 -16.43 13.34 -12.84
C TRP A 121 -16.32 14.17 -11.55
N LYS A 122 -15.10 14.45 -11.05
CA LYS A 122 -14.87 15.29 -9.87
C LYS A 122 -15.32 16.73 -10.07
N LYS A 123 -15.07 17.32 -11.25
CA LYS A 123 -15.55 18.67 -11.62
C LYS A 123 -17.08 18.73 -11.60
N LYS A 124 -17.74 17.77 -12.27
CA LYS A 124 -19.20 17.72 -12.37
C LYS A 124 -19.89 17.56 -11.02
N HIS A 125 -19.28 16.79 -10.11
CA HIS A 125 -19.81 16.58 -8.75
C HIS A 125 -19.28 17.60 -7.73
N GLN A 126 -18.51 18.60 -8.17
CA GLN A 126 -17.99 19.67 -7.31
C GLN A 126 -17.21 19.12 -6.09
N LEU A 127 -16.38 18.09 -6.32
CA LEU A 127 -15.67 17.40 -5.25
C LEU A 127 -14.29 18.01 -4.99
N GLY A 128 -13.95 18.17 -3.71
CA GLY A 128 -12.66 18.69 -3.29
C GLY A 128 -12.42 20.09 -3.82
N ARG A 129 -11.33 20.30 -4.57
CA ARG A 129 -10.95 21.61 -5.14
C ARG A 129 -11.93 22.19 -6.16
N PHE A 130 -12.96 21.43 -6.55
CA PHE A 130 -13.99 21.89 -7.49
C PHE A 130 -15.29 22.32 -6.79
N ASP A 131 -15.37 22.20 -5.46
CA ASP A 131 -16.46 22.79 -4.69
C ASP A 131 -16.35 24.33 -4.75
N PRO A 132 -17.41 25.07 -5.13
CA PRO A 132 -17.40 26.54 -5.12
C PRO A 132 -17.02 27.15 -3.77
N LYS A 133 -17.28 26.45 -2.66
CA LYS A 133 -16.92 26.90 -1.30
C LYS A 133 -15.54 26.44 -0.86
N PHE A 134 -14.82 25.68 -1.69
CA PHE A 134 -13.53 25.12 -1.33
C PHE A 134 -12.52 26.19 -0.93
N ASP A 135 -12.39 27.25 -1.74
CA ASP A 135 -11.43 28.32 -1.50
C ASP A 135 -11.78 29.11 -0.23
N GLU A 136 -13.06 29.45 -0.05
CA GLU A 136 -13.56 30.14 1.14
C GLU A 136 -13.36 29.31 2.42
N GLU A 137 -13.70 28.02 2.37
CA GLU A 137 -13.56 27.12 3.51
C GLU A 137 -12.08 26.85 3.84
N THR A 138 -11.24 26.70 2.81
CA THR A 138 -9.80 26.51 2.98
C THR A 138 -9.16 27.77 3.58
N ALA A 139 -9.55 28.97 3.11
CA ALA A 139 -9.11 30.23 3.68
C ALA A 139 -9.52 30.36 5.15
N ARG A 140 -10.79 30.08 5.48
CA ARG A 140 -11.30 30.08 6.86
C ARG A 140 -10.52 29.10 7.76
N ARG A 141 -10.35 27.85 7.32
CA ARG A 141 -9.58 26.84 8.07
C ARG A 141 -8.12 27.27 8.26
N ASN A 142 -7.53 27.93 7.27
CA ASN A 142 -6.16 28.45 7.39
C ASN A 142 -6.08 29.60 8.40
N GLU A 143 -7.03 30.52 8.41
CA GLU A 143 -7.11 31.59 9.42
C GLU A 143 -7.30 31.03 10.83
N GLU A 144 -8.20 30.05 11.01
CA GLU A 144 -8.39 29.34 12.28
C GLU A 144 -7.11 28.64 12.73
N ASN A 145 -6.39 27.98 11.81
CA ASN A 145 -5.10 27.36 12.11
C ASN A 145 -4.04 28.40 12.49
N VAL A 146 -4.01 29.57 11.86
CA VAL A 146 -3.10 30.66 12.23
C VAL A 146 -3.42 31.20 13.62
N ALA A 147 -4.69 31.44 13.92
CA ALA A 147 -5.13 31.88 15.25
C ALA A 147 -4.79 30.84 16.32
N LYS A 148 -5.04 29.56 16.06
CA LYS A 148 -4.72 28.47 16.98
C LYS A 148 -3.22 28.24 17.15
N ALA A 149 -2.44 28.39 16.08
CA ALA A 149 -0.97 28.34 16.18
C ALA A 149 -0.41 29.47 17.05
N SER A 150 -1.05 30.64 17.07
CA SER A 150 -0.59 31.79 17.88
C SER A 150 -0.66 31.55 19.39
N THR A 151 -1.49 30.60 19.84
CA THR A 151 -1.62 30.23 21.26
C THR A 151 -0.67 29.10 21.66
N MET A 152 0.02 28.47 20.71
CA MET A 152 0.92 27.34 20.93
C MET A 152 2.38 27.78 20.98
N LYS A 153 3.18 27.16 21.84
CA LYS A 153 4.61 27.46 21.96
C LYS A 153 5.44 26.18 21.97
N ALA A 154 6.66 26.28 21.47
CA ALA A 154 7.62 25.20 21.60
C ALA A 154 7.90 24.94 23.10
N GLY A 155 7.84 23.68 23.50
CA GLY A 155 7.93 23.22 24.88
C GLY A 155 6.59 22.87 25.52
N ASP A 156 5.46 23.30 24.93
CA ASP A 156 4.14 22.98 25.47
C ASP A 156 3.84 21.48 25.36
N ARG A 157 3.22 20.93 26.41
CA ARG A 157 2.63 19.60 26.38
C ARG A 157 1.33 19.64 25.58
N CYS A 158 1.15 18.62 24.74
CA CYS A 158 -0.01 18.55 23.88
C CYS A 158 -0.47 17.11 23.66
N ARG A 159 -1.73 16.98 23.30
CA ARG A 159 -2.27 15.77 22.66
C ARG A 159 -2.69 16.06 21.23
N VAL A 160 -2.55 15.05 20.38
CA VAL A 160 -3.05 15.04 19.01
C VAL A 160 -4.20 14.04 18.95
N ILE A 161 -5.36 14.49 18.49
CA ILE A 161 -6.54 13.64 18.32
C ILE A 161 -6.78 13.45 16.83
N ASN A 162 -6.64 12.21 16.35
CA ASN A 162 -6.96 11.85 14.97
C ASN A 162 -7.65 10.48 14.88
N ILE A 163 -7.82 9.97 13.66
CA ILE A 163 -8.46 8.67 13.39
C ILE A 163 -7.68 7.50 14.04
N GLU A 164 -6.38 7.65 14.24
CA GLU A 164 -5.50 6.63 14.83
C GLU A 164 -5.53 6.62 16.37
N GLY A 165 -6.25 7.56 17.01
CA GLY A 165 -6.38 7.67 18.45
C GLY A 165 -5.77 8.96 19.02
N GLU A 166 -5.66 8.99 20.35
CA GLU A 166 -5.00 10.07 21.09
C GLU A 166 -3.49 9.77 21.18
N ARG A 167 -2.64 10.71 20.78
CA ARG A 167 -1.19 10.63 20.96
C ARG A 167 -0.70 11.83 21.73
N ARG A 168 0.19 11.62 22.70
CA ARG A 168 0.75 12.69 23.52
C ARG A 168 2.20 12.97 23.15
N GLY A 169 2.60 14.21 23.40
CA GLY A 169 3.93 14.67 23.07
C GLY A 169 4.16 16.12 23.45
N THR A 170 5.28 16.63 22.97
CA THR A 170 5.75 17.98 23.23
C THR A 170 5.90 18.74 21.92
N ILE A 171 5.38 19.96 21.86
CA ILE A 171 5.55 20.82 20.70
C ILE A 171 7.02 21.21 20.59
N ARG A 172 7.64 20.94 19.44
CA ARG A 172 9.02 21.32 19.12
C ARG A 172 9.10 22.44 18.08
N TYR A 173 8.06 22.63 17.28
CA TYR A 173 8.04 23.64 16.23
C TYR A 173 6.62 24.16 16.00
N VAL A 174 6.46 25.47 15.74
CA VAL A 174 5.21 26.08 15.29
C VAL A 174 5.54 27.09 14.20
N GLY A 175 5.05 26.87 12.98
CA GLY A 175 5.40 27.74 11.86
C GLY A 175 4.97 27.22 10.49
N ARG A 176 5.28 28.00 9.45
CA ARG A 176 5.10 27.60 8.05
C ARG A 176 6.33 26.80 7.59
N ILE A 177 6.09 25.75 6.79
CA ILE A 177 7.15 24.87 6.30
C ILE A 177 7.06 24.81 4.77
N GLU A 178 8.02 25.43 4.09
CA GLU A 178 8.03 25.57 2.62
C GLU A 178 7.89 24.23 1.88
N ILE A 179 8.53 23.18 2.41
CA ILE A 179 8.60 21.86 1.75
C ILE A 179 7.27 21.10 1.80
N LEU A 180 6.36 21.43 2.73
CA LEU A 180 5.11 20.69 2.90
C LEU A 180 3.97 21.19 2.01
N ASP A 181 3.85 22.51 1.85
CA ASP A 181 2.74 23.14 1.14
C ASP A 181 3.11 24.51 0.55
N GLU A 182 4.37 24.70 0.15
CA GLU A 182 4.89 25.99 -0.32
C GLU A 182 4.68 27.11 0.72
N GLY A 183 4.71 26.75 2.01
CA GLY A 183 4.53 27.69 3.12
C GLY A 183 3.12 28.28 3.21
N LYS A 184 2.12 27.68 2.55
CA LYS A 184 0.74 28.20 2.51
C LYS A 184 0.01 28.07 3.83
N SER A 185 0.39 27.14 4.70
CA SER A 185 -0.35 26.86 5.91
C SER A 185 0.53 26.61 7.14
N MET A 186 -0.06 26.75 8.32
CA MET A 186 0.64 26.56 9.59
C MET A 186 0.79 25.07 9.92
N TRP A 187 1.93 24.75 10.50
CA TRP A 187 2.29 23.41 10.95
C TRP A 187 2.79 23.45 12.40
N VAL A 188 2.47 22.38 13.13
CA VAL A 188 2.99 22.11 14.46
C VAL A 188 3.85 20.86 14.36
N GLY A 189 5.14 21.01 14.66
CA GLY A 189 6.06 19.90 14.81
C GLY A 189 6.02 19.39 16.25
N ILE A 190 5.74 18.10 16.42
CA ILE A 190 5.55 17.45 17.72
C ILE A 190 6.55 16.32 17.84
N GLU A 191 7.18 16.22 19.00
CA GLU A 191 7.89 15.03 19.45
C GLU A 191 6.93 14.21 20.32
N PHE A 192 6.51 13.06 19.83
CA PHE A 192 5.67 12.12 20.56
C PHE A 192 6.46 11.37 21.63
N ASP A 193 5.79 11.02 22.71
CA ASP A 193 6.41 10.28 23.81
C ASP A 193 6.76 8.85 23.35
N GLU A 194 5.88 8.25 22.57
CA GLU A 194 5.98 6.91 21.98
C GLU A 194 6.46 6.96 20.51
N PRO A 195 7.00 5.85 19.95
CA PRO A 195 7.47 5.78 18.56
C PRO A 195 6.32 5.66 17.52
N VAL A 196 5.33 6.56 17.63
CA VAL A 196 4.11 6.65 16.83
C VAL A 196 4.13 7.80 15.83
N GLY A 197 5.27 8.47 15.71
CA GLY A 197 5.56 9.52 14.74
C GLY A 197 5.98 8.97 13.38
N LYS A 198 5.98 9.85 12.38
CA LYS A 198 6.27 9.52 10.97
C LYS A 198 7.72 9.81 10.58
N ASN A 199 8.43 10.64 11.35
CA ASN A 199 9.76 11.13 11.01
C ASN A 199 10.64 11.30 12.26
N ASP A 200 11.85 11.82 12.05
CA ASP A 200 12.86 12.13 13.07
C ASP A 200 13.03 13.66 13.28
N GLY A 201 12.01 14.44 12.90
CA GLY A 201 12.04 15.90 12.90
C GLY A 201 12.56 16.53 11.60
N SER A 202 12.84 15.72 10.58
CA SER A 202 13.19 16.17 9.23
C SER A 202 12.10 15.88 8.19
N ILE A 203 12.04 16.72 7.15
CA ILE A 203 11.15 16.56 5.98
C ILE A 203 11.94 16.92 4.72
N GLY A 204 11.93 16.05 3.70
CA GLY A 204 12.60 16.33 2.42
C GLY A 204 14.09 16.65 2.58
N GLY A 205 14.77 16.00 3.54
CA GLY A 205 16.18 16.24 3.85
C GLY A 205 16.47 17.49 4.69
N THR A 206 15.48 18.33 4.96
CA THR A 206 15.64 19.52 5.82
C THR A 206 15.19 19.21 7.25
N ARG A 207 16.08 19.41 8.22
CA ARG A 207 15.79 19.23 9.64
C ARG A 207 15.08 20.46 10.20
N VAL A 208 13.85 20.28 10.67
CA VAL A 208 13.05 21.35 11.30
C VAL A 208 13.24 21.32 12.82
N PHE A 209 13.29 20.13 13.43
CA PHE A 209 13.63 19.95 14.85
C PHE A 209 14.38 18.63 15.08
N GLN A 210 14.96 18.48 16.27
CA GLN A 210 15.66 17.26 16.68
C GLN A 210 14.73 16.37 17.49
N THR A 211 14.62 15.09 17.12
CA THR A 211 13.93 14.06 17.91
C THR A 211 14.46 12.67 17.55
N ARG A 212 13.98 11.64 18.26
CA ARG A 212 14.28 10.23 18.01
C ARG A 212 13.59 9.75 16.71
N PRO A 213 14.14 8.73 16.02
CA PRO A 213 13.47 8.13 14.86
C PRO A 213 12.06 7.64 15.22
N LYS A 214 11.07 7.93 14.39
CA LYS A 214 9.65 7.62 14.61
C LYS A 214 9.00 8.34 15.80
N HIS A 215 9.59 9.39 16.35
CA HIS A 215 8.93 10.23 17.36
C HIS A 215 8.46 11.58 16.80
N GLY A 216 8.92 11.98 15.62
CA GLY A 216 8.53 13.26 15.01
C GLY A 216 7.23 13.18 14.21
N GLY A 217 6.39 14.21 14.33
CA GLY A 217 5.21 14.40 13.50
C GLY A 217 4.98 15.87 13.17
N PHE A 218 4.42 16.12 11.97
CA PHE A 218 3.93 17.45 11.58
C PHE A 218 2.44 17.37 11.36
N VAL A 219 1.69 18.22 12.08
CA VAL A 219 0.23 18.22 12.06
C VAL A 219 -0.30 19.65 11.94
N ARG A 220 -1.58 19.78 11.58
CA ARG A 220 -2.27 21.07 11.58
C ARG A 220 -2.60 21.51 13.00
N PRO A 221 -2.53 22.80 13.33
CA PRO A 221 -2.93 23.32 14.64
C PRO A 221 -4.34 22.87 15.06
N SER A 222 -5.28 22.72 14.11
CA SER A 222 -6.65 22.26 14.38
C SER A 222 -6.74 20.96 15.18
N VAL A 223 -5.83 20.00 14.96
CA VAL A 223 -5.83 18.68 15.62
C VAL A 223 -4.97 18.60 16.88
N VAL A 224 -4.35 19.71 17.29
CA VAL A 224 -3.49 19.79 18.48
C VAL A 224 -4.24 20.46 19.61
N GLU A 225 -4.18 19.87 20.80
CA GLU A 225 -4.68 20.48 22.03
C GLU A 225 -3.53 20.63 23.01
N VAL A 226 -3.22 21.88 23.38
CA VAL A 226 -2.21 22.21 24.38
C VAL A 226 -2.87 22.18 25.76
N GLY A 227 -2.20 21.55 26.72
CA GLY A 227 -2.72 21.40 28.07
C GLY A 227 -1.80 20.56 28.95
N ASP A 228 -2.28 20.25 30.14
CA ASP A 228 -1.57 19.38 31.07
C ASP A 228 -1.78 17.90 30.69
N PHE A 229 -1.01 17.46 29.70
CA PHE A 229 -1.02 16.10 29.18
C PHE A 229 0.30 15.40 29.54
N PRO A 230 0.45 14.87 30.76
CA PRO A 230 1.63 14.11 31.13
C PRO A 230 1.80 12.87 30.24
N GLU A 231 3.03 12.38 30.14
CA GLU A 231 3.35 11.09 29.50
C GLU A 231 2.50 9.99 30.16
N LEU A 232 1.94 9.11 29.35
CA LEU A 232 1.20 7.98 29.85
C LEU A 232 2.20 6.95 30.36
N ASP A 233 2.09 6.58 31.62
CA ASP A 233 2.87 5.47 32.17
C ASP A 233 2.26 4.16 31.65
N PRO A 234 2.99 3.39 30.83
CA PRO A 234 2.49 2.13 30.28
C PRO A 234 2.29 1.04 31.35
N PHE A 235 2.71 1.27 32.60
CA PHE A 235 2.57 0.33 33.72
C PHE A 235 1.58 0.80 34.80
N ALA A 236 0.96 1.96 34.65
CA ALA A 236 0.01 2.46 35.66
C ALA A 236 -1.22 1.55 35.84
N ASP A 237 -1.63 0.82 34.79
CA ASP A 237 -2.78 -0.09 34.84
C ASP A 237 -2.41 -1.52 35.34
N SER A 238 -1.13 -1.85 35.59
CA SER A 238 -0.75 -3.20 36.03
C SER A 238 -0.77 -3.41 37.55
N ASP A 239 -0.89 -2.34 38.34
CA ASP A 239 -0.82 -2.40 39.81
C ASP A 239 -2.21 -2.52 40.49
N GLU A 240 -3.31 -2.62 39.74
CA GLU A 240 -4.68 -2.71 40.29
C GLU A 240 -5.29 -4.13 40.35
N GLU A 241 -4.54 -5.18 40.02
CA GLU A 241 -4.93 -6.58 40.25
C GLU A 241 -3.86 -7.38 41.01
N LEU A 242 -3.78 -7.19 42.35
CA LEU A 242 -3.12 -8.13 43.28
C LEU A 242 -3.94 -8.35 44.55
#